data_AF-A0AAV2EKB1-F1
#
_entry.id   AF-A0AAV2EKB1-F1
#
_cell.length_a   1.000
_cell.length_b   1.000
_cell.length_c   1.000
_cell.angle_alpha   90.00
_cell.angle_beta   90.00
_cell.angle_gamma   90.00
#
_symmetry.space_group_name_H-M   'P 1'
#
loop_
_entity.id
_entity.type
_entity.pdbx_description
1 polymer ?
#
loop_
_entity_poly.entity_id
_entity_poly.type
_entity_poly.pdbx_seq_one_letter_code
_entity_poly.pdbx_strand_id
1 'polypeptide(L)'
;MYALLAICLSFCPQMKLVDEAVNAQLREKYGEKMGKLQRYDDEAYGDKLSRRQRYADEAFGIYDELFSYACPKFITPSAPSFDEPLVNYNQDAYRLQLKLFLSEVRQQELLVGARTFLKVYSTISLGKLANYLDVDESTLRMTLMTYKHKTHAVDSDGKIISNADVDFYIDDDMIRVVNSKPVKRYGDFFLRQIVKLEGVINDVDRIKVESAN
;
A
#
# COMPACT_ATOMS: atom_id res chain seq x y z
N MET A 1 -12.31 9.10 -3.13
CA MET A 1 -11.63 7.99 -3.83
C MET A 1 -10.11 7.95 -3.62
N TYR A 2 -9.36 9.06 -3.79
CA TYR A 2 -7.90 9.04 -3.59
C TYR A 2 -7.41 8.53 -2.23
N ALA A 3 -8.15 8.79 -1.14
CA ALA A 3 -7.85 8.22 0.18
C ALA A 3 -7.91 6.68 0.20
N LEU A 4 -8.94 6.05 -0.37
CA LEU A 4 -9.01 4.59 -0.48
C LEU A 4 -7.90 4.04 -1.39
N LEU A 5 -7.56 4.75 -2.47
CA LEU A 5 -6.44 4.37 -3.32
C LEU A 5 -5.10 4.42 -2.56
N ALA A 6 -4.91 5.44 -1.70
CA ALA A 6 -3.74 5.55 -0.83
C ALA A 6 -3.64 4.33 0.12
N ILE A 7 -4.77 3.91 0.70
CA ILE A 7 -4.86 2.68 1.52
C ILE A 7 -4.42 1.47 0.69
N CYS A 8 -5.02 1.25 -0.49
CA CYS A 8 -4.69 0.09 -1.33
C CYS A 8 -3.20 0.04 -1.70
N LEU A 9 -2.62 1.19 -2.06
CA LEU A 9 -1.21 1.30 -2.43
C LEU A 9 -0.26 1.22 -1.23
N SER A 10 -0.73 1.44 0.00
CA SER A 10 0.06 1.17 1.22
C SER A 10 0.27 -0.33 1.45
N PHE A 11 -0.79 -1.12 1.27
CA PHE A 11 -0.77 -2.58 1.38
C PHE A 11 -0.02 -3.23 0.21
N CYS A 12 -0.37 -2.86 -1.02
CA CYS A 12 0.24 -3.38 -2.24
C CYS A 12 0.75 -2.21 -3.09
N PRO A 13 2.04 -1.81 -2.95
CA PRO A 13 2.59 -0.66 -3.64
C PRO A 13 2.84 -0.97 -5.12
N GLN A 14 1.76 -0.94 -5.90
CA GLN A 14 1.73 -1.19 -7.34
C GLN A 14 1.80 0.12 -8.12
N MET A 15 2.83 0.92 -7.86
CA MET A 15 2.97 2.25 -8.49
C MET A 15 2.99 2.21 -10.02
N LYS A 16 3.29 1.04 -10.62
CA LYS A 16 3.29 0.83 -12.08
C LYS A 16 1.88 0.75 -12.69
N LEU A 17 0.85 0.47 -11.90
CA LEU A 17 -0.54 0.34 -12.36
C LEU A 17 -1.31 1.67 -12.28
N VAL A 18 -0.72 2.69 -11.66
CA VAL A 18 -1.35 4.00 -11.44
C VAL A 18 -0.77 4.99 -12.44
N ASP A 19 -1.64 5.72 -13.12
CA ASP A 19 -1.22 6.79 -14.02
C ASP A 19 -0.40 7.85 -13.27
N GLU A 20 0.57 8.44 -13.95
CA GLU A 20 1.52 9.37 -13.36
C GLU A 20 0.86 10.64 -12.81
N ALA A 21 -0.18 11.17 -13.46
CA ALA A 21 -0.91 12.35 -12.97
C ALA A 21 -1.69 12.03 -11.68
N VAL A 22 -2.32 10.85 -11.64
CA VAL A 22 -3.04 10.34 -10.46
C VAL A 22 -2.05 10.12 -9.31
N ASN A 23 -0.88 9.54 -9.60
CA ASN A 23 0.17 9.29 -8.61
C ASN A 23 0.76 10.60 -8.07
N ALA A 24 0.95 11.61 -8.92
CA ALA A 24 1.42 12.93 -8.50
C ALA A 24 0.43 13.59 -7.51
N GLN A 25 -0.86 13.61 -7.85
CA GLN A 25 -1.91 14.13 -6.95
C GLN A 25 -2.03 13.33 -5.65
N LEU A 26 -1.86 12.01 -5.73
CA LEU A 26 -1.89 11.13 -4.56
C LEU A 26 -0.73 11.44 -3.61
N ARG A 27 0.49 11.61 -4.15
CA ARG A 27 1.68 11.96 -3.36
C ARG A 27 1.56 13.34 -2.73
N GLU A 28 1.01 14.30 -3.45
CA GLU A 28 0.78 15.66 -2.94
C GLU A 28 -0.17 15.66 -1.74
N LYS A 29 -1.30 14.93 -1.83
CA LYS A 29 -2.34 14.94 -0.77
C LYS A 29 -2.12 13.94 0.35
N TYR A 30 -1.57 12.77 0.05
CA TYR A 30 -1.49 11.64 0.99
C TYR A 30 -0.09 11.05 1.13
N GLY A 31 0.93 11.63 0.48
CA GLY A 31 2.29 11.07 0.46
C GLY A 31 2.91 10.91 1.86
N GLU A 32 2.69 11.87 2.75
CA GLU A 32 3.17 11.76 4.14
C GLU A 32 2.50 10.59 4.88
N LYS A 33 1.16 10.49 4.79
CA LYS A 33 0.38 9.40 5.40
C LYS A 33 0.80 8.04 4.83
N MET A 34 0.92 7.93 3.52
CA MET A 34 1.40 6.71 2.86
C MET A 34 2.83 6.35 3.29
N GLY A 35 3.70 7.34 3.48
CA GLY A 35 5.03 7.14 4.01
C GLY A 35 5.00 6.52 5.40
N LYS A 36 4.16 7.01 6.32
CA LYS A 36 3.97 6.45 7.66
C LYS A 36 3.42 5.03 7.63
N LEU A 37 2.41 4.78 6.79
CA LEU A 37 1.80 3.46 6.61
C LEU A 37 2.74 2.40 6.00
N GLN A 38 3.77 2.83 5.26
CA GLN A 38 4.73 1.92 4.62
C GLN A 38 6.06 1.80 5.37
N ARG A 39 6.30 2.64 6.39
CA ARG A 39 7.50 2.56 7.22
C ARG A 39 7.41 1.36 8.14
N TYR A 40 8.52 0.65 8.28
CA TYR A 40 8.69 -0.29 9.37
C TYR A 40 9.70 0.34 10.34
N ASP A 41 9.21 0.90 11.45
CA ASP A 41 10.06 1.59 12.42
C ASP A 41 10.78 0.58 13.33
N ASP A 42 12.07 0.34 13.04
CA ASP A 42 12.98 -0.46 13.87
C ASP A 42 14.10 0.40 14.53
N GLU A 43 14.14 1.71 14.26
CA GLU A 43 15.31 2.58 14.51
C GLU A 43 15.36 3.33 15.86
N ALA A 44 14.84 2.79 16.96
CA ALA A 44 14.97 3.48 18.25
C ALA A 44 15.39 2.58 19.41
N TYR A 45 16.12 3.15 20.39
CA TYR A 45 16.64 2.46 21.59
C TYR A 45 15.59 2.45 22.71
N GLY A 46 15.05 1.29 23.11
CA GLY A 46 13.90 1.15 24.03
C GLY A 46 13.13 -0.18 23.89
N ASP A 47 12.11 -0.43 24.72
CA ASP A 47 11.35 -1.69 24.74
C ASP A 47 10.60 -1.94 23.42
N LYS A 48 10.91 -3.06 22.76
CA LYS A 48 10.45 -3.40 21.40
C LYS A 48 8.94 -3.66 21.33
N LEU A 49 8.38 -4.33 22.35
CA LEU A 49 6.96 -4.65 22.41
C LEU A 49 6.10 -3.39 22.50
N SER A 50 6.53 -2.44 23.34
CA SER A 50 5.89 -1.13 23.50
C SER A 50 5.99 -0.22 22.26
N ARG A 51 6.91 -0.49 21.33
CA ARG A 51 7.05 0.27 20.07
C ARG A 51 6.22 -0.29 18.94
N ARG A 52 6.24 -1.61 18.79
CA ARG A 52 5.40 -2.30 17.82
C ARG A 52 3.93 -1.91 18.04
N GLN A 53 3.51 -1.89 19.31
CA GLN A 53 2.18 -1.41 19.65
C GLN A 53 1.95 0.06 19.27
N ARG A 54 2.90 0.97 19.52
CA ARG A 54 2.77 2.40 19.16
C ARG A 54 2.71 2.65 17.66
N TYR A 55 3.58 1.99 16.88
CA TYR A 55 3.54 2.08 15.41
C TYR A 55 2.21 1.54 14.88
N ALA A 56 1.78 0.39 15.40
CA ALA A 56 0.50 -0.19 15.05
C ALA A 56 -0.62 0.81 15.38
N ASP A 57 -0.63 1.43 16.56
CA ASP A 57 -1.65 2.41 16.96
C ASP A 57 -1.65 3.67 16.08
N GLU A 58 -0.49 4.19 15.67
CA GLU A 58 -0.40 5.33 14.74
C GLU A 58 -0.90 4.95 13.33
N ALA A 59 -0.42 3.82 12.79
CA ALA A 59 -0.86 3.31 11.50
C ALA A 59 -2.37 3.01 11.52
N PHE A 60 -2.88 2.38 12.58
CA PHE A 60 -4.31 2.15 12.80
C PHE A 60 -5.09 3.45 12.81
N GLY A 61 -4.61 4.49 13.48
CA GLY A 61 -5.26 5.81 13.49
C GLY A 61 -5.38 6.41 12.08
N ILE A 62 -4.32 6.30 11.27
CA ILE A 62 -4.33 6.78 9.88
C ILE A 62 -5.29 5.94 9.02
N TYR A 63 -5.29 4.61 9.17
CA TYR A 63 -6.20 3.73 8.45
C TYR A 63 -7.66 3.99 8.82
N ASP A 64 -7.96 4.18 10.11
CA ASP A 64 -9.29 4.51 10.61
C ASP A 64 -9.75 5.86 10.04
N GLU A 65 -8.92 6.91 10.10
CA GLU A 65 -9.24 8.22 9.55
C GLU A 65 -9.54 8.16 8.04
N LEU A 66 -8.66 7.52 7.27
CA LEU A 66 -8.80 7.45 5.81
C LEU A 66 -10.00 6.59 5.39
N PHE A 67 -10.24 5.48 6.11
CA PHE A 67 -11.39 4.62 5.85
C PHE A 67 -12.68 5.34 6.23
N SER A 68 -12.77 5.93 7.43
CA SER A 68 -13.91 6.72 7.90
C SER A 68 -14.27 7.85 6.91
N TYR A 69 -13.26 8.52 6.35
CA TYR A 69 -13.46 9.63 5.43
C TYR A 69 -13.97 9.18 4.05
N ALA A 70 -13.49 8.05 3.54
CA ALA A 70 -13.65 7.70 2.13
C ALA A 70 -14.40 6.40 1.86
N CYS A 71 -14.75 5.62 2.89
CA CYS A 71 -15.50 4.39 2.73
C CYS A 71 -16.89 4.68 2.13
N PRO A 72 -17.44 3.75 1.32
CA PRO A 72 -18.83 3.82 0.90
C PRO A 72 -19.77 3.80 2.10
N LYS A 73 -21.00 4.30 1.93
CA LYS A 73 -22.05 4.17 2.93
C LYS A 73 -22.51 2.72 2.97
N PHE A 74 -22.26 2.03 4.08
CA PHE A 74 -22.69 0.64 4.26
C PHE A 74 -24.17 0.57 4.62
N ILE A 75 -24.84 -0.43 4.07
CA ILE A 75 -26.24 -0.74 4.35
C ILE A 75 -26.35 -2.14 4.92
N THR A 76 -27.26 -2.32 5.86
CA THR A 76 -27.62 -3.65 6.37
C THR A 76 -28.60 -4.28 5.38
N PRO A 77 -28.33 -5.48 4.82
CA PRO A 77 -29.22 -6.14 3.88
C PRO A 77 -30.50 -6.70 4.55
N SER A 78 -30.49 -6.80 5.87
CA SER A 78 -31.61 -7.27 6.69
C SER A 78 -32.66 -6.18 6.88
N ALA A 79 -33.94 -6.55 6.82
CA ALA A 79 -35.03 -5.64 7.19
C ALA A 79 -34.93 -5.25 8.68
N PRO A 80 -35.27 -4.00 9.05
CA PRO A 80 -35.28 -3.59 10.46
C PRO A 80 -36.32 -4.43 11.23
N SER A 81 -35.94 -4.92 12.40
CA SER A 81 -36.89 -5.53 13.33
C SER A 81 -37.78 -4.42 13.92
N PHE A 82 -39.10 -4.58 13.81
CA PHE A 82 -40.08 -3.63 14.36
C PHE A 82 -40.44 -3.90 15.83
N ASP A 83 -40.05 -5.07 16.35
CA ASP A 83 -40.28 -5.48 17.74
C ASP A 83 -39.19 -4.95 18.70
N GLU A 84 -38.06 -4.48 18.14
CA GLU A 84 -36.95 -3.92 18.89
C GLU A 84 -36.96 -2.38 18.84
N PRO A 85 -36.35 -1.69 19.83
CA PRO A 85 -36.19 -0.25 19.79
C PRO A 85 -35.55 0.20 18.48
N LEU A 86 -35.87 1.42 18.02
CA LEU A 86 -35.26 2.02 16.83
C LEU A 86 -33.73 2.17 17.00
N VAL A 87 -32.98 1.14 16.62
CA VAL A 87 -31.51 1.16 16.56
C VAL A 87 -31.06 1.70 15.20
N ASN A 88 -29.98 2.47 15.18
CA ASN A 88 -29.40 2.97 13.93
C ASN A 88 -28.59 1.87 13.23
N TYR A 89 -29.29 0.95 12.56
CA TYR A 89 -28.71 -0.19 11.82
C TYR A 89 -27.61 0.22 10.81
N ASN A 90 -27.68 1.44 10.26
CA ASN A 90 -26.66 1.94 9.33
C ASN A 90 -25.30 2.17 10.02
N GLN A 91 -25.29 2.59 11.29
CA GLN A 91 -24.04 2.73 12.03
C GLN A 91 -23.43 1.38 12.39
N ASP A 92 -24.25 0.35 12.63
CA ASP A 92 -23.74 -0.97 12.97
C ASP A 92 -23.11 -1.67 11.77
N ALA A 93 -23.69 -1.50 10.57
CA ALA A 93 -23.06 -1.93 9.32
C ALA A 93 -21.69 -1.28 9.12
N TYR A 94 -21.60 0.05 9.32
CA TYR A 94 -20.34 0.77 9.25
C TYR A 94 -19.30 0.27 10.26
N ARG A 95 -19.67 0.17 11.54
CA ARG A 95 -18.77 -0.28 12.62
C ARG A 95 -18.24 -1.68 12.37
N LEU A 96 -19.09 -2.58 11.87
CA LEU A 96 -18.68 -3.94 11.53
C LEU A 96 -17.62 -3.92 10.43
N GLN A 97 -17.85 -3.17 9.35
CA GLN A 97 -16.92 -3.08 8.23
C GLN A 97 -15.59 -2.45 8.61
N LEU A 98 -15.64 -1.37 9.41
CA LEU A 98 -14.43 -0.76 9.97
C LEU A 98 -13.66 -1.75 10.85
N LYS A 99 -14.35 -2.50 11.72
CA LYS A 99 -13.71 -3.52 12.58
C LYS A 99 -13.03 -4.62 11.77
N LEU A 100 -13.69 -5.12 10.73
CA LEU A 100 -13.13 -6.14 9.84
C LEU A 100 -11.91 -5.59 9.09
N PHE A 101 -12.01 -4.37 8.56
CA PHE A 101 -10.92 -3.70 7.89
C PHE A 101 -9.70 -3.52 8.80
N LEU A 102 -9.89 -3.00 10.02
CA LEU A 102 -8.80 -2.82 10.99
C LEU A 102 -8.21 -4.16 11.44
N SER A 103 -9.00 -5.23 11.49
CA SER A 103 -8.46 -6.57 11.79
C SER A 103 -7.53 -7.08 10.68
N GLU A 104 -7.85 -6.79 9.41
CA GLU A 104 -7.01 -7.12 8.26
C GLU A 104 -5.73 -6.27 8.25
N VAL A 105 -5.83 -4.96 8.52
CA VAL A 105 -4.68 -4.06 8.68
C VAL A 105 -3.67 -4.64 9.68
N ARG A 106 -4.16 -5.13 10.82
CA ARG A 106 -3.31 -5.74 11.86
C ARG A 106 -2.53 -6.95 11.35
N GLN A 107 -3.19 -7.80 10.56
CA GLN A 107 -2.56 -9.00 10.01
C GLN A 107 -1.44 -8.66 9.02
N GLN A 108 -1.50 -7.50 8.36
CA GLN A 108 -0.53 -7.12 7.34
C GLN A 108 0.74 -6.46 7.89
N GLU A 109 0.80 -6.12 9.18
CA GLU A 109 1.97 -5.48 9.81
C GLU A 109 3.28 -6.25 9.54
N LEU A 110 3.28 -7.57 9.79
CA LEU A 110 4.45 -8.43 9.57
C LEU A 110 4.86 -8.50 8.09
N LEU A 111 3.89 -8.38 7.17
CA LEU A 111 4.16 -8.40 5.73
C LEU A 111 4.91 -7.14 5.31
N VAL A 112 4.58 -5.98 5.88
CA VAL A 112 5.27 -4.71 5.62
C VAL A 112 6.72 -4.76 6.11
N GLY A 113 6.96 -5.35 7.28
CA GLY A 113 8.30 -5.59 7.80
C GLY A 113 9.14 -6.48 6.88
N ALA A 114 8.63 -7.67 6.56
CA ALA A 114 9.31 -8.60 5.65
C ALA A 114 9.61 -7.96 4.29
N ARG A 115 8.62 -7.27 3.70
CA ARG A 115 8.78 -6.55 2.42
C ARG A 115 9.91 -5.53 2.46
N THR A 116 10.06 -4.78 3.55
CA THR A 116 11.09 -3.73 3.67
C THR A 116 12.50 -4.32 3.60
N PHE A 117 12.75 -5.43 4.30
CA PHE A 117 14.02 -6.14 4.21
C PHE A 117 14.24 -6.77 2.83
N LEU A 118 13.22 -7.42 2.26
CA LEU A 118 13.33 -8.05 0.93
C LEU A 118 13.60 -7.03 -0.20
N LYS A 119 13.28 -5.75 -0.03
CA LYS A 119 13.66 -4.70 -1.00
C LYS A 119 15.15 -4.36 -0.99
N VAL A 120 15.81 -4.54 0.17
CA VAL A 120 17.21 -4.12 0.37
C VAL A 120 18.17 -5.29 0.13
N TYR A 121 17.76 -6.51 0.41
CA TYR A 121 18.57 -7.71 0.24
C TYR A 121 18.31 -8.40 -1.10
N SER A 122 19.37 -8.71 -1.86
CA SER A 122 19.27 -9.62 -3.01
C SER A 122 19.10 -11.07 -2.56
N THR A 123 19.76 -11.44 -1.45
CA THR A 123 19.69 -12.76 -0.81
C THR A 123 19.78 -12.61 0.70
N ILE A 124 19.00 -13.37 1.46
CA ILE A 124 18.99 -13.35 2.94
C ILE A 124 18.58 -14.72 3.49
N SER A 125 19.24 -15.19 4.55
CA SER A 125 18.85 -16.44 5.19
C SER A 125 17.58 -16.26 6.03
N LEU A 126 16.79 -17.32 6.12
CA LEU A 126 15.55 -17.33 6.91
C LEU A 126 15.82 -16.98 8.37
N GLY A 127 16.82 -17.60 9.02
CA GLY A 127 17.18 -17.28 10.40
C GLY A 127 17.60 -15.81 10.60
N LYS A 128 18.28 -15.19 9.63
CA LYS A 128 18.69 -13.78 9.74
C LYS A 128 17.50 -12.83 9.62
N LEU A 129 16.59 -13.10 8.67
CA LEU A 129 15.37 -12.31 8.54
C LEU A 129 14.41 -12.52 9.73
N ALA A 130 14.34 -13.75 10.25
CA ALA A 130 13.56 -14.09 11.44
C ALA A 130 14.05 -13.31 12.66
N ASN A 131 15.37 -13.23 12.86
CA ASN A 131 15.99 -12.43 13.91
C ASN A 131 15.73 -10.92 13.76
N TYR A 132 15.69 -10.40 12.52
CA TYR A 132 15.35 -8.99 12.29
C TYR A 132 13.88 -8.68 12.57
N LEU A 133 12.98 -9.62 12.31
CA LEU A 133 11.55 -9.46 12.54
C LEU A 133 11.12 -9.90 13.96
N ASP A 134 12.04 -10.42 14.76
CA ASP A 134 11.80 -10.96 16.11
C ASP A 134 10.67 -12.01 16.13
N VAL A 135 10.70 -12.90 15.13
CA VAL A 135 9.77 -14.02 14.98
C VAL A 135 10.56 -15.31 14.81
N ASP A 136 9.95 -16.45 15.13
CA ASP A 136 10.52 -17.75 14.80
C ASP A 136 10.50 -18.02 13.29
N GLU A 137 11.37 -18.92 12.83
CA GLU A 137 11.47 -19.23 11.41
C GLU A 137 10.19 -19.84 10.82
N SER A 138 9.38 -20.54 11.62
CA SER A 138 8.14 -21.15 11.16
C SER A 138 7.08 -20.09 10.88
N THR A 139 6.95 -19.09 11.76
CA THR A 139 6.11 -17.91 11.58
C THR A 139 6.58 -17.08 10.40
N LEU A 140 7.89 -16.92 10.20
CA LEU A 140 8.42 -16.23 9.02
C LEU A 140 8.06 -16.95 7.72
N ARG A 141 8.24 -18.28 7.65
CA ARG A 141 7.87 -19.08 6.47
C ARG A 141 6.38 -18.92 6.14
N MET A 142 5.51 -18.99 7.15
CA MET A 142 4.06 -18.75 6.99
C MET A 142 3.75 -17.33 6.50
N THR A 143 4.46 -16.33 7.03
CA THR A 143 4.32 -14.92 6.63
C THR A 143 4.72 -14.72 5.17
N LEU A 144 5.84 -15.30 4.72
CA LEU A 144 6.30 -15.23 3.33
C LEU A 144 5.35 -15.96 2.37
N MET A 145 4.80 -17.10 2.77
CA MET A 145 3.77 -17.81 2.00
C MET A 145 2.49 -16.98 1.87
N THR A 146 2.08 -16.32 2.96
CA THR A 146 0.93 -15.40 2.98
C THR A 146 1.18 -14.19 2.09
N TYR A 147 2.40 -13.65 2.08
CA TYR A 147 2.79 -12.55 1.18
C TYR A 147 2.60 -12.97 -0.28
N LYS A 148 3.10 -14.14 -0.68
CA LYS A 148 2.91 -14.69 -2.03
C LYS A 148 1.43 -14.88 -2.37
N HIS A 149 0.65 -15.44 -1.46
CA HIS A 149 -0.78 -15.66 -1.69
C HIS A 149 -1.57 -14.35 -1.84
N LYS A 150 -1.31 -13.34 -0.99
CA LYS A 150 -2.01 -12.04 -1.05
C LYS A 150 -1.59 -11.18 -2.24
N THR A 151 -0.42 -11.42 -2.81
CA THR A 151 0.12 -10.64 -3.95
C THR A 151 -0.04 -11.33 -5.30
N HIS A 152 -0.51 -12.57 -5.34
CA HIS A 152 -0.74 -13.30 -6.59
C HIS A 152 -2.24 -13.36 -6.88
N ALA A 153 -2.64 -12.93 -8.07
CA ALA A 153 -4.01 -13.02 -8.55
C ALA A 153 -4.11 -14.10 -9.63
N VAL A 154 -5.28 -14.70 -9.78
CA VAL A 154 -5.58 -15.62 -10.88
C VAL A 154 -6.34 -14.84 -11.94
N ASP A 155 -5.79 -14.84 -13.15
CA ASP A 155 -6.42 -14.21 -14.32
C ASP A 155 -7.66 -14.99 -14.78
N SER A 156 -8.47 -14.40 -15.66
CA SER A 156 -9.65 -15.07 -16.25
C SER A 156 -9.31 -16.38 -16.95
N ASP A 157 -8.07 -16.51 -17.45
CA ASP A 157 -7.54 -17.70 -18.12
C ASP A 157 -6.94 -18.73 -17.14
N GLY A 158 -7.08 -18.53 -15.82
CA GLY A 158 -6.52 -19.41 -14.80
C GLY A 158 -5.01 -19.25 -14.58
N LYS A 159 -4.37 -18.26 -15.21
CA LYS A 159 -2.93 -17.99 -15.05
C LYS A 159 -2.68 -17.20 -13.78
N ILE A 160 -1.67 -17.61 -13.01
CA ILE A 160 -1.24 -16.86 -11.83
C ILE A 160 -0.40 -15.67 -12.28
N ILE A 161 -0.88 -14.46 -12.01
CA ILE A 161 -0.18 -13.21 -12.27
C ILE A 161 0.34 -12.66 -10.94
N SER A 162 1.65 -12.41 -10.89
CA SER A 162 2.24 -11.76 -9.73
C SER A 162 2.02 -10.26 -9.81
N ASN A 163 1.33 -9.77 -8.79
CA ASN A 163 1.04 -8.38 -8.55
C ASN A 163 1.95 -7.79 -7.47
N ALA A 164 2.96 -8.56 -7.02
CA ALA A 164 3.89 -8.18 -5.97
C ALA A 164 4.86 -7.09 -6.45
N ASP A 165 5.22 -6.18 -5.53
CA ASP A 165 6.28 -5.21 -5.75
C ASP A 165 7.68 -5.83 -5.57
N VAL A 166 7.77 -6.93 -4.82
CA VAL A 166 8.98 -7.74 -4.63
C VAL A 166 8.67 -9.19 -4.96
N ASP A 167 9.43 -9.77 -5.88
CA ASP A 167 9.35 -11.20 -6.19
C ASP A 167 10.54 -11.93 -5.58
N PHE A 168 10.31 -13.12 -5.05
CA PHE A 168 11.34 -13.93 -4.39
C PHE A 168 10.97 -15.42 -4.42
N TYR A 169 11.95 -16.27 -4.16
CA TYR A 169 11.72 -17.68 -3.88
C TYR A 169 12.59 -18.13 -2.71
N ILE A 170 12.20 -19.24 -2.09
CA ILE A 170 12.91 -19.84 -0.96
C ILE A 170 13.62 -21.08 -1.50
N ASP A 171 14.94 -21.12 -1.38
CA ASP A 171 15.81 -22.24 -1.71
C ASP A 171 16.41 -22.76 -0.40
N ASP A 172 15.85 -23.84 0.12
CA ASP A 172 16.08 -24.37 1.47
C ASP A 172 15.93 -23.30 2.58
N ASP A 173 17.05 -22.80 3.10
CA ASP A 173 17.11 -21.78 4.15
C ASP A 173 17.44 -20.37 3.62
N MET A 174 17.56 -20.21 2.30
CA MET A 174 17.90 -18.95 1.66
C MET A 174 16.76 -18.36 0.85
N ILE A 175 16.41 -17.12 1.16
CA ILE A 175 15.46 -16.33 0.38
C ILE A 175 16.24 -15.59 -0.69
N ARG A 176 15.89 -15.83 -1.96
CA ARG A 176 16.48 -15.15 -3.11
C ARG A 176 15.46 -14.22 -3.75
N VAL A 177 15.77 -12.93 -3.78
CA VAL A 177 14.91 -11.91 -4.37
C VAL A 177 15.18 -11.82 -5.87
N VAL A 178 14.12 -12.00 -6.65
CA VAL A 178 14.15 -11.89 -8.11
C VAL A 178 14.08 -10.41 -8.47
N ASN A 179 15.24 -9.84 -8.77
CA ASN A 179 15.33 -8.49 -9.28
C ASN A 179 14.79 -8.42 -10.71
N SER A 180 13.49 -8.13 -10.86
CA SER A 180 12.97 -7.68 -12.15
C SER A 180 13.52 -6.27 -12.41
N LYS A 181 14.43 -6.14 -13.38
CA LYS A 181 14.82 -4.81 -13.87
C LYS A 181 13.57 -4.17 -14.45
N PRO A 182 13.02 -3.09 -13.88
CA PRO A 182 11.91 -2.42 -14.54
C PRO A 182 12.41 -1.93 -15.90
N VAL A 183 11.67 -2.24 -16.97
CA VAL A 183 11.94 -1.65 -18.28
C VAL A 183 11.79 -0.14 -18.09
N LYS A 184 12.93 0.56 -18.07
CA LYS A 184 12.98 2.00 -17.87
C LYS A 184 12.32 2.64 -19.10
N ARG A 185 11.07 3.09 -18.96
CA ARG A 185 10.34 3.86 -19.99
C ARG A 185 10.86 5.30 -20.07
N TYR A 186 12.17 5.47 -20.23
CA TYR A 186 12.77 6.80 -20.38
C TYR A 186 12.18 7.54 -21.58
N GLY A 187 11.94 6.82 -22.68
CA GLY A 187 11.35 7.40 -23.90
C GLY A 187 10.02 8.11 -23.62
N ASP A 188 9.08 7.44 -22.96
CA ASP A 188 7.76 8.01 -22.65
C ASP A 188 7.88 9.23 -21.71
N PHE A 189 8.76 9.17 -20.72
CA PHE A 189 8.99 10.28 -19.80
C PHE A 189 9.54 11.51 -20.53
N PHE A 190 10.56 11.33 -21.37
CA PHE A 190 11.14 12.44 -22.14
C PHE A 190 10.15 12.99 -23.16
N LEU A 191 9.43 12.13 -23.89
CA LEU A 191 8.40 12.55 -24.85
C LEU A 191 7.31 13.38 -24.18
N ARG A 192 6.80 12.95 -23.02
CA ARG A 192 5.81 13.71 -22.24
C ARG A 192 6.35 15.06 -21.78
N GLN A 193 7.60 15.11 -21.31
CA GLN A 193 8.21 16.35 -20.84
C GLN A 193 8.49 17.32 -21.98
N ILE A 194 8.88 16.82 -23.16
CA ILE A 194 9.03 17.63 -24.39
C ILE A 194 7.69 18.28 -24.75
N VAL A 195 6.62 17.50 -24.84
CA VAL A 195 5.27 18.03 -25.15
C VAL A 195 4.84 19.08 -24.14
N LYS A 196 5.13 18.87 -22.85
CA LYS A 196 4.81 19.83 -21.79
C LYS A 196 5.59 21.14 -21.92
N LEU A 197 6.88 21.06 -22.25
CA LEU A 197 7.74 22.22 -22.49
C LEU A 197 7.32 22.99 -23.74
N GLU A 198 6.97 22.30 -24.83
CA GLU A 198 6.43 22.93 -26.04
C GLU A 198 5.12 23.69 -25.74
N GLY A 199 4.24 23.12 -24.92
CA GLY A 199 3.04 23.82 -24.44
C GLY A 199 3.37 25.14 -23.73
N VAL A 200 4.33 25.12 -22.79
CA VAL A 200 4.76 26.32 -22.06
C VAL A 200 5.41 27.36 -22.99
N ILE A 201 6.22 26.92 -23.96
CA ILE A 201 6.82 27.83 -24.95
C ILE A 201 5.73 28.53 -25.77
N ASN A 202 4.73 27.78 -26.24
CA ASN A 202 3.60 28.34 -26.98
C ASN A 202 2.79 29.35 -26.16
N ASP A 203 2.58 29.09 -24.87
CA ASP A 203 1.89 30.01 -23.98
C ASP A 203 2.70 31.30 -23.74
N VAL A 204 4.02 31.17 -23.56
CA VAL A 204 4.93 32.34 -23.44
C VAL A 204 4.92 33.18 -24.71
N ASP A 205 4.94 32.55 -25.88
CA ASP A 205 4.91 33.28 -27.16
C ASP A 205 3.56 33.97 -27.40
N ARG A 206 2.44 33.39 -26.95
CA ARG A 206 1.13 34.07 -26.96
C ARG A 206 1.12 35.33 -26.09
N ILE A 207 1.67 35.26 -24.88
CA ILE A 207 1.75 36.41 -23.97
C ILE A 207 2.59 37.55 -24.58
N LYS A 208 3.71 37.23 -25.25
CA LYS A 208 4.53 38.23 -25.93
C LYS A 208 3.77 38.96 -27.04
N VAL A 209 2.94 38.24 -27.80
CA VAL A 209 2.14 38.82 -28.89
C VAL A 209 1.04 39.74 -28.35
N GLU A 210 0.42 39.42 -27.22
CA GLU A 210 -0.56 40.30 -26.57
C GLU A 210 0.05 41.57 -25.96
N SER A 211 1.31 41.51 -25.49
CA SER A 211 2.02 42.68 -24.96
C SER A 211 2.65 43.61 -26.02
N ALA A 212 2.61 43.23 -27.29
CA ALA A 212 3.16 43.99 -28.42
C ALA A 212 2.08 44.67 -29.29
N ASN A 213 0.80 44.48 -28.97
CA ASN A 213 -0.35 45.21 -29.52
C ASN A 213 -0.91 46.19 -28.49
#